data_AF-A0A1Y1KEE9-F1
#
_entry.id   AF-A0A1Y1KEE9-F1
#
_cell.length_a   1.000
_cell.length_b   1.000
_cell.length_c   1.000
_cell.angle_alpha   90.00
_cell.angle_beta   90.00
_cell.angle_gamma   90.00
#
_symmetry.space_group_name_H-M   'P 1'
#
loop_
_entity.id
_entity.type
_entity.pdbx_description
1 polymer ?
#
loop_
_entity_poly.entity_id
_entity_poly.type
_entity_poly.pdbx_seq_one_letter_code
_entity_poly.pdbx_strand_id
1 'polypeptide(L)'
;MVLYYPKLQLPNTPDFQLFESSHPFEKYDLIYKNHFWFERSEKSGNGNPANYKLPLRFVWGVLPVDNGNYLDPQSLGKLQLDSNFNMSQKESQSWLLNFCRAIRKQPFYQTTLGALLPNCFIESFMSWMQRRCVDPIDNMDRRPCCEKEHFPYNSTVFDQCIVYAMSDLYETPSEYFIPGMAGPKFSKDQFPTIKAVVVEYDSNYSYSMSYEHMHTFFTQVEEWMNEQLRSAPTSMKRGWFVSDLEFYDLQHVLSQGTIAAIGISMGLALVVLLVATLNILTSFYAILTITCSIFVIMAILVSLGWKLNVLESIAVSTAIGLAVDFSLHYTVHYRLCPTSDNRVKSTRYALANMVGPSLMAATTTSAAGAFMMPSIILPYIQIGIFLITVMSVSWLYATFYLGSLLAVAGPENQFGQFHYSKLLCYFGSKKATRERRTSLTLCDTHELDSLTSKCGHAYSANRTLRRSLSGDKNNVFQYFHDQSPSATSVITIMADDNVM
;
A
#
# COMPACT_ATOMS: atom_id res chain seq x y z
N MET A 1 -2.53 3.90 -27.35
CA MET A 1 -2.04 2.52 -27.48
C MET A 1 -1.84 1.86 -26.10
N VAL A 2 -1.12 2.49 -25.16
CA VAL A 2 -0.86 1.95 -23.79
C VAL A 2 -2.12 1.69 -22.93
N LEU A 3 -3.19 2.47 -23.12
CA LEU A 3 -4.41 2.34 -22.30
C LEU A 3 -5.34 1.20 -22.72
N TYR A 4 -5.14 0.60 -23.91
CA TYR A 4 -6.06 -0.40 -24.46
C TYR A 4 -5.38 -1.76 -24.67
N TYR A 5 -4.31 -1.83 -25.48
CA TYR A 5 -3.52 -3.05 -25.67
C TYR A 5 -2.15 -2.75 -26.31
N PRO A 6 -1.03 -3.32 -25.80
CA PRO A 6 -0.89 -3.99 -24.50
C PRO A 6 -1.05 -2.98 -23.34
N LYS A 7 -1.88 -3.34 -22.34
CA LYS A 7 -2.08 -2.55 -21.11
C LYS A 7 -0.99 -2.89 -20.10
N LEU A 8 -0.63 -1.93 -19.25
CA LEU A 8 0.19 -2.20 -18.07
C LEU A 8 -0.51 -3.24 -17.18
N GLN A 9 0.13 -4.40 -17.03
CA GLN A 9 -0.40 -5.52 -16.25
C GLN A 9 0.08 -5.46 -14.80
N LEU A 10 -0.76 -5.93 -13.89
CA LEU A 10 -0.38 -6.20 -12.50
C LEU A 10 0.56 -7.41 -12.43
N PRO A 11 1.30 -7.59 -11.32
CA PRO A 11 2.19 -8.73 -11.16
C PRO A 11 1.35 -9.99 -10.94
N ASN A 12 1.65 -11.06 -11.67
CA ASN A 12 0.87 -12.32 -11.63
C ASN A 12 1.62 -13.45 -10.88
N THR A 13 2.72 -13.12 -10.23
CA THR A 13 3.56 -14.05 -9.47
C THR A 13 3.88 -13.43 -8.10
N PRO A 14 3.84 -14.22 -7.02
CA PRO A 14 4.15 -13.74 -5.68
C PRO A 14 5.67 -13.59 -5.48
N ASP A 15 6.44 -14.43 -6.19
CA ASP A 15 7.90 -14.44 -6.14
C ASP A 15 8.39 -13.14 -6.77
N PHE A 16 8.98 -12.28 -5.94
CA PHE A 16 9.62 -11.05 -6.39
C PHE A 16 10.96 -11.39 -7.03
N GLN A 17 11.06 -11.18 -8.34
CA GLN A 17 12.31 -11.36 -9.07
C GLN A 17 13.35 -10.34 -8.55
N LEU A 18 14.48 -10.82 -8.05
CA LEU A 18 15.55 -10.00 -7.49
C LEU A 18 16.75 -9.92 -8.42
N PHE A 19 17.05 -11.00 -9.15
CA PHE A 19 18.18 -11.07 -10.08
C PHE A 19 17.72 -11.03 -11.54
N GLU A 20 18.67 -10.83 -12.43
CA GLU A 20 18.42 -11.04 -13.86
C GLU A 20 17.88 -12.45 -14.11
N SER A 21 16.95 -12.59 -15.07
CA SER A 21 16.34 -13.88 -15.45
C SER A 21 17.35 -14.92 -15.94
N SER A 22 18.59 -14.52 -16.22
CA SER A 22 19.70 -15.40 -16.57
C SER A 22 20.27 -16.15 -15.36
N HIS A 23 20.10 -15.60 -14.14
CA HIS A 23 20.68 -16.08 -12.90
C HIS A 23 20.11 -17.45 -12.50
N PRO A 24 20.93 -18.39 -11.99
CA PRO A 24 20.46 -19.74 -11.65
C PRO A 24 19.29 -19.78 -10.66
N PHE A 25 19.26 -18.89 -9.65
CA PHE A 25 18.15 -18.82 -8.70
C PHE A 25 16.84 -18.44 -9.38
N GLU A 26 16.84 -17.41 -10.23
CA GLU A 26 15.65 -16.98 -10.96
C GLU A 26 15.21 -18.00 -12.01
N LYS A 27 16.16 -18.66 -12.69
CA LYS A 27 15.84 -19.76 -13.62
C LYS A 27 15.16 -20.91 -12.91
N TYR A 28 15.57 -21.22 -11.67
CA TYR A 28 14.92 -22.24 -10.88
C TYR A 28 13.46 -21.86 -10.65
N ASP A 29 13.17 -20.68 -10.12
CA ASP A 29 11.81 -20.25 -9.80
C ASP A 29 10.92 -20.08 -11.04
N LEU A 30 11.45 -19.47 -12.12
CA LEU A 30 10.69 -19.14 -13.32
C LEU A 30 10.45 -20.35 -14.25
N ILE A 31 11.43 -21.25 -14.37
CA ILE A 31 11.42 -22.33 -15.37
C ILE A 31 11.28 -23.70 -14.72
N TYR A 32 12.14 -24.01 -13.74
CA TYR A 32 12.31 -25.39 -13.28
C TYR A 32 11.39 -25.80 -12.12
N LYS A 33 10.94 -24.86 -11.29
CA LYS A 33 10.11 -25.10 -10.10
C LYS A 33 8.90 -25.97 -10.40
N ASN A 34 8.17 -25.66 -11.47
CA ASN A 34 6.97 -26.41 -11.87
C ASN A 34 7.26 -27.76 -12.53
N HIS A 35 8.51 -28.05 -12.91
CA HIS A 35 8.90 -29.34 -13.48
C HIS A 35 9.14 -30.40 -12.40
N PHE A 36 9.43 -30.00 -11.17
CA PHE A 36 9.71 -30.93 -10.07
C PHE A 36 8.44 -31.30 -9.29
N TRP A 37 8.31 -32.58 -9.00
CA TRP A 37 7.15 -33.12 -8.27
C TRP A 37 7.11 -32.70 -6.81
N PHE A 38 8.28 -32.52 -6.17
CA PHE A 38 8.33 -32.13 -4.76
C PHE A 38 7.80 -30.70 -4.53
N GLU A 39 8.08 -29.75 -5.43
CA GLU A 39 7.52 -28.38 -5.39
C GLU A 39 6.00 -28.39 -5.60
N ARG A 40 5.53 -29.25 -6.53
CA ARG A 40 4.10 -29.49 -6.71
C ARG A 40 3.47 -30.15 -5.47
N SER A 41 4.28 -30.88 -4.69
CA SER A 41 3.86 -31.57 -3.47
C SER A 41 3.96 -30.74 -2.18
N GLU A 42 4.89 -29.79 -2.07
CA GLU A 42 5.02 -28.84 -0.95
C GLU A 42 3.96 -27.74 -1.03
N LYS A 43 3.63 -27.29 -2.25
CA LYS A 43 2.37 -26.57 -2.50
C LYS A 43 1.12 -27.43 -2.25
N SER A 44 1.32 -28.73 -1.98
CA SER A 44 0.31 -29.75 -1.71
C SER A 44 0.43 -30.31 -0.30
N GLY A 45 0.69 -29.43 0.68
CA GLY A 45 0.41 -29.71 2.10
C GLY A 45 -1.06 -30.07 2.38
N ASN A 46 -1.97 -29.92 1.39
CA ASN A 46 -3.29 -30.58 1.36
C ASN A 46 -3.94 -30.58 -0.05
N GLY A 47 -3.20 -31.00 -1.08
CA GLY A 47 -3.66 -31.04 -2.48
C GLY A 47 -3.06 -29.92 -3.34
N ASN A 48 -2.99 -30.12 -4.66
CA ASN A 48 -2.48 -29.18 -5.68
C ASN A 48 -2.70 -27.70 -5.27
N PRO A 49 -1.82 -26.74 -5.60
CA PRO A 49 -2.09 -25.30 -5.39
C PRO A 49 -3.40 -24.81 -6.04
N ALA A 50 -3.90 -25.52 -7.06
CA ALA A 50 -5.23 -25.31 -7.64
C ALA A 50 -6.41 -25.72 -6.73
N ASN A 51 -6.13 -26.43 -5.64
CA ASN A 51 -7.08 -27.01 -4.69
C ASN A 51 -6.97 -26.40 -3.28
N TYR A 52 -5.97 -25.56 -2.97
CA TYR A 52 -5.99 -24.80 -1.72
C TYR A 52 -7.16 -23.83 -1.78
N LYS A 53 -8.19 -24.12 -0.98
CA LYS A 53 -9.39 -23.31 -0.88
C LYS A 53 -9.13 -22.14 0.04
N LEU A 54 -9.60 -20.97 -0.36
CA LEU A 54 -9.43 -19.76 0.46
C LEU A 54 -10.27 -19.90 1.73
N PRO A 55 -9.68 -19.74 2.92
CA PRO A 55 -10.41 -19.81 4.18
C PRO A 55 -11.24 -18.54 4.36
N LEU A 56 -12.53 -18.70 4.64
CA LEU A 56 -13.44 -17.65 5.06
C LEU A 56 -13.34 -17.49 6.57
N ARG A 57 -12.65 -16.45 7.06
CA ARG A 57 -12.54 -16.19 8.49
C ARG A 57 -13.32 -14.94 8.85
N PHE A 58 -14.27 -15.08 9.77
CA PHE A 58 -15.04 -13.95 10.30
C PHE A 58 -14.71 -13.80 11.78
N VAL A 59 -14.31 -12.58 12.16
CA VAL A 59 -13.77 -12.29 13.49
C VAL A 59 -14.65 -11.26 14.19
N TRP A 60 -14.94 -11.52 15.47
CA TRP A 60 -15.59 -10.57 16.39
C TRP A 60 -14.80 -10.46 17.69
N GLY A 61 -15.00 -9.35 18.41
CA GLY A 61 -14.40 -9.10 19.73
C GLY A 61 -13.05 -8.40 19.69
N VAL A 62 -12.46 -8.25 18.50
CA VAL A 62 -11.25 -7.48 18.24
C VAL A 62 -11.56 -6.42 17.19
N LEU A 63 -11.12 -5.19 17.44
CA LEU A 63 -11.24 -4.09 16.49
C LEU A 63 -10.14 -4.19 15.42
N PRO A 64 -10.47 -4.08 14.12
CA PRO A 64 -9.49 -4.10 13.03
C PRO A 64 -8.81 -2.74 12.90
N VAL A 65 -8.01 -2.36 13.89
CA VAL A 65 -7.28 -1.09 13.95
C VAL A 65 -5.79 -1.37 14.08
N ASP A 66 -5.00 -0.81 13.17
CA ASP A 66 -3.55 -0.79 13.27
C ASP A 66 -3.09 0.51 13.96
N ASN A 67 -2.59 0.38 15.19
CA ASN A 67 -2.01 1.44 16.00
C ASN A 67 -0.46 1.36 16.08
N GLY A 68 0.17 0.59 15.19
CA GLY A 68 1.60 0.53 15.02
C GLY A 68 2.18 1.73 14.27
N ASN A 69 3.50 1.72 14.07
CA ASN A 69 4.16 2.74 13.26
C ASN A 69 4.22 2.28 11.80
N TYR A 70 3.47 2.94 10.92
CA TYR A 70 3.39 2.58 9.49
C TYR A 70 4.72 2.74 8.72
N LEU A 71 5.72 3.41 9.30
CA LEU A 71 7.06 3.52 8.72
C LEU A 71 8.02 2.42 9.17
N ASP A 72 7.66 1.64 10.19
CA ASP A 72 8.48 0.56 10.73
C ASP A 72 7.75 -0.79 10.59
N PRO A 73 8.21 -1.68 9.69
CA PRO A 73 7.55 -2.97 9.47
C PRO A 73 7.61 -3.90 10.70
N GLN A 74 8.48 -3.64 11.67
CA GLN A 74 8.52 -4.42 12.92
C GLN A 74 7.48 -3.95 13.94
N SER A 75 6.91 -2.75 13.75
CA SER A 75 5.97 -2.14 14.67
C SER A 75 4.51 -2.45 14.28
N LEU A 76 4.06 -3.67 14.59
CA LEU A 76 2.71 -4.15 14.26
C LEU A 76 1.58 -3.60 15.18
N GLY A 77 1.94 -2.80 16.18
CA GLY A 77 0.98 -2.27 17.15
C GLY A 77 0.55 -3.27 18.23
N LYS A 78 -0.58 -2.98 18.88
CA LYS A 78 -1.20 -3.81 19.93
C LYS A 78 -2.68 -4.01 19.63
N LEU A 79 -3.13 -5.24 19.78
CA LEU A 79 -4.53 -5.65 19.65
C LEU A 79 -5.45 -4.82 20.55
N GLN A 80 -6.57 -4.33 20.00
CA GLN A 80 -7.61 -3.64 20.78
C GLN A 80 -8.88 -4.49 20.83
N LEU A 81 -9.33 -4.81 22.04
CA LEU A 81 -10.56 -5.57 22.27
C LEU A 81 -11.79 -4.65 22.16
N ASP A 82 -12.89 -5.17 21.62
CA ASP A 82 -14.16 -4.45 21.57
C ASP A 82 -14.91 -4.60 22.91
N SER A 83 -15.01 -3.52 23.68
CA SER A 83 -15.68 -3.52 24.98
C SER A 83 -17.18 -3.83 24.89
N ASN A 84 -17.80 -3.59 23.74
CA ASN A 84 -19.23 -3.83 23.53
C ASN A 84 -19.53 -5.28 23.15
N PHE A 85 -18.50 -6.08 22.85
CA PHE A 85 -18.67 -7.45 22.43
C PHE A 85 -19.16 -8.33 23.58
N ASN A 86 -20.29 -9.00 23.37
CA ASN A 86 -20.85 -9.94 24.33
C ASN A 86 -21.59 -11.09 23.62
N MET A 87 -20.97 -12.26 23.62
CA MET A 87 -21.51 -13.47 22.99
C MET A 87 -22.54 -14.20 23.88
N SER A 88 -22.53 -13.95 25.18
CA SER A 88 -23.32 -14.68 26.18
C SER A 88 -24.80 -14.27 26.17
N GLN A 89 -25.15 -13.16 25.50
CA GLN A 89 -26.54 -12.73 25.33
C GLN A 89 -27.31 -13.70 24.43
N LYS A 90 -28.59 -13.92 24.75
CA LYS A 90 -29.48 -14.82 23.98
C LYS A 90 -29.64 -14.40 22.52
N GLU A 91 -29.71 -13.10 22.28
CA GLU A 91 -29.79 -12.52 20.93
C GLU A 91 -28.52 -12.82 20.12
N SER A 92 -27.32 -12.62 20.69
CA SER A 92 -26.03 -12.97 20.08
C SER A 92 -25.93 -14.47 19.74
N GLN A 93 -26.30 -15.34 20.68
CA GLN A 93 -26.30 -16.79 20.46
C GLN A 93 -27.20 -17.20 19.28
N SER A 94 -28.45 -16.73 19.28
CA SER A 94 -29.41 -17.04 18.21
C SER A 94 -29.00 -16.44 16.86
N TRP A 95 -28.43 -15.23 16.86
CA TRP A 95 -27.93 -14.59 15.66
C TRP A 95 -26.74 -15.34 15.06
N LEU A 96 -25.75 -15.73 15.87
CA LEU A 96 -24.58 -16.48 15.38
C LEU A 96 -24.99 -17.83 14.77
N LEU A 97 -25.94 -18.55 15.38
CA LEU A 97 -26.47 -19.78 14.83
C LEU A 97 -27.10 -19.56 13.45
N ASN A 98 -27.88 -18.49 13.30
CA ASN A 98 -28.48 -18.12 12.02
C ASN A 98 -27.43 -17.70 11.00
N PHE A 99 -26.37 -16.99 11.44
CA PHE A 99 -25.23 -16.60 10.61
C PHE A 99 -24.50 -17.82 10.04
N CYS A 100 -24.16 -18.82 10.86
CA CYS A 100 -23.55 -20.06 10.40
C CYS A 100 -24.43 -20.79 9.35
N ARG A 101 -25.75 -20.84 9.59
CA ARG A 101 -26.71 -21.42 8.63
C ARG A 101 -26.81 -20.60 7.35
N ALA A 102 -26.67 -19.28 7.42
CA ALA A 102 -26.72 -18.38 6.28
C ALA A 102 -25.47 -18.54 5.38
N ILE A 103 -24.27 -18.69 5.98
CA ILE A 103 -23.02 -18.97 5.24
C ILE A 103 -23.16 -20.24 4.41
N ARG A 104 -23.65 -21.33 5.02
CA ARG A 104 -23.80 -22.63 4.33
C ARG A 104 -24.74 -22.60 3.13
N LYS A 105 -25.59 -21.56 3.01
CA LYS A 105 -26.48 -21.34 1.87
C LYS A 105 -25.85 -20.49 0.77
N GLN A 106 -24.71 -19.86 1.02
CA GLN A 106 -24.06 -18.98 0.06
C GLN A 106 -23.39 -19.79 -1.06
N PRO A 107 -23.35 -19.24 -2.29
CA PRO A 107 -22.74 -19.94 -3.43
C PRO A 107 -21.22 -20.07 -3.31
N PHE A 108 -20.58 -19.20 -2.53
CA PHE A 108 -19.13 -19.20 -2.30
C PHE A 108 -18.69 -20.16 -1.19
N TYR A 109 -19.62 -20.83 -0.50
CA TYR A 109 -19.30 -21.80 0.54
C TYR A 109 -18.93 -23.17 -0.05
N GLN A 110 -17.83 -23.76 0.42
CA GLN A 110 -17.44 -25.13 0.08
C GLN A 110 -17.78 -26.06 1.25
N THR A 111 -18.44 -27.18 0.93
CA THR A 111 -18.69 -28.21 1.94
C THR A 111 -17.40 -28.97 2.21
N THR A 112 -16.94 -28.91 3.45
CA THR A 112 -15.79 -29.63 3.96
C THR A 112 -16.18 -31.02 4.42
N LEU A 113 -15.39 -32.02 4.03
CA LEU A 113 -15.55 -33.41 4.43
C LEU A 113 -14.84 -33.64 5.77
N GLY A 114 -15.59 -33.89 6.83
CA GLY A 114 -15.05 -34.17 8.15
C GLY A 114 -15.96 -33.69 9.28
N ALA A 115 -15.57 -33.96 10.52
CA ALA A 115 -16.26 -33.41 11.68
C ALA A 115 -15.86 -31.94 11.84
N LEU A 116 -16.74 -31.02 11.43
CA LEU A 116 -16.53 -29.57 11.50
C LEU A 116 -16.75 -29.05 12.92
N LEU A 117 -16.05 -29.64 13.88
CA LEU A 117 -16.28 -29.42 15.32
C LEU A 117 -16.07 -27.95 15.75
N PRO A 118 -15.05 -27.19 15.28
CA PRO A 118 -14.81 -25.82 15.76
C PRO A 118 -15.39 -24.71 14.87
N ASN A 119 -15.69 -24.98 13.59
CA ASN A 119 -16.05 -23.98 12.58
C ASN A 119 -17.27 -23.14 12.97
N CYS A 120 -18.29 -23.80 13.51
CA CYS A 120 -19.42 -23.15 14.15
C CYS A 120 -19.65 -23.76 15.53
N PHE A 121 -18.81 -23.35 16.47
CA PHE A 121 -18.77 -23.92 17.83
C PHE A 121 -20.15 -23.94 18.52
N ILE A 122 -21.08 -23.04 18.18
CA ILE A 122 -22.41 -23.01 18.80
C ILE A 122 -23.22 -24.28 18.50
N GLU A 123 -23.08 -24.90 17.32
CA GLU A 123 -23.78 -26.14 16.98
C GLU A 123 -23.20 -27.32 17.76
N SER A 124 -21.87 -27.41 17.79
CA SER A 124 -21.14 -28.41 18.59
C SER A 124 -21.44 -28.26 20.08
N PHE A 125 -21.53 -27.02 20.57
CA PHE A 125 -21.87 -26.70 21.96
C PHE A 125 -23.31 -27.09 22.29
N MET A 126 -24.27 -26.82 21.41
CA MET A 126 -25.65 -27.29 21.56
C MET A 126 -25.72 -28.82 21.63
N SER A 127 -24.96 -29.52 20.78
CA SER A 127 -24.88 -30.99 20.82
C SER A 127 -24.25 -31.49 22.11
N TRP A 128 -23.22 -30.83 22.62
CA TRP A 128 -22.55 -31.19 23.88
C TRP A 128 -23.44 -30.96 25.10
N MET A 129 -24.23 -29.88 25.10
CA MET A 129 -25.22 -29.58 26.15
C MET A 129 -26.36 -30.60 26.20
N GLN A 130 -26.64 -31.36 25.14
CA GLN A 130 -27.66 -32.42 25.14
C GLN A 130 -27.25 -33.68 25.91
N ARG A 131 -26.10 -33.68 26.58
CA ARG A 131 -25.68 -34.79 27.45
C ARG A 131 -26.57 -34.91 28.69
N ARG A 132 -26.68 -36.14 29.20
CA ARG A 132 -27.43 -36.44 30.43
C ARG A 132 -26.84 -35.69 31.62
N CYS A 133 -27.71 -35.18 32.48
CA CYS A 133 -27.26 -34.46 33.68
C CYS A 133 -26.56 -35.38 34.70
N VAL A 134 -27.02 -36.62 34.81
CA VAL A 134 -26.41 -37.64 35.66
C VAL A 134 -26.17 -38.85 34.76
N ASP A 135 -24.90 -39.14 34.49
CA ASP A 135 -24.56 -40.35 33.76
C ASP A 135 -24.54 -41.54 34.72
N PRO A 136 -25.26 -42.64 34.43
CA PRO A 136 -25.33 -43.81 35.31
C PRO A 136 -24.02 -44.59 35.40
N ILE A 137 -23.02 -44.23 34.58
CA ILE A 137 -21.70 -44.87 34.53
C ILE A 137 -20.74 -44.17 35.49
N ASP A 138 -20.61 -42.84 35.37
CA ASP A 138 -19.66 -42.05 36.18
C ASP A 138 -20.29 -41.48 37.47
N ASN A 139 -21.63 -41.49 37.56
CA ASN A 139 -22.43 -40.94 38.66
C ASN A 139 -22.10 -39.48 39.04
N MET A 140 -21.50 -38.73 38.10
CA MET A 140 -21.18 -37.31 38.25
C MET A 140 -22.39 -36.44 37.87
N ASP A 141 -22.70 -35.44 38.71
CA ASP A 141 -23.73 -34.45 38.39
C ASP A 141 -23.11 -33.33 37.53
N ARG A 142 -23.57 -33.21 36.30
CA ARG A 142 -23.07 -32.26 35.29
C ARG A 142 -23.88 -30.96 35.22
N ARG A 143 -24.84 -30.74 36.14
CA ARG A 143 -25.63 -29.50 36.21
C ARG A 143 -24.73 -28.29 36.49
N PRO A 144 -24.94 -27.15 35.82
CA PRO A 144 -26.05 -26.81 34.91
C PRO A 144 -25.83 -27.21 33.43
N CYS A 145 -24.69 -27.80 33.07
CA CYS A 145 -24.27 -28.06 31.70
C CYS A 145 -24.81 -29.39 31.13
N CYS A 146 -26.13 -29.50 31.01
CA CYS A 146 -26.80 -30.73 30.56
C CYS A 146 -28.15 -30.46 29.87
N GLU A 147 -28.81 -31.54 29.42
CA GLU A 147 -30.03 -31.54 28.59
C GLU A 147 -31.25 -30.79 29.17
N LYS A 148 -31.21 -30.43 30.46
CA LYS A 148 -32.25 -29.63 31.14
C LYS A 148 -32.26 -28.17 30.71
N GLU A 149 -31.12 -27.63 30.31
CA GLU A 149 -31.02 -26.25 29.84
C GLU A 149 -31.30 -26.22 28.33
N HIS A 150 -32.15 -25.29 27.90
CA HIS A 150 -32.57 -25.18 26.50
C HIS A 150 -31.99 -23.91 25.84
N PHE A 151 -31.65 -24.04 24.56
CA PHE A 151 -31.15 -22.93 23.75
C PHE A 151 -32.28 -21.94 23.41
N PRO A 152 -32.07 -20.60 23.48
CA PRO A 152 -30.84 -19.91 23.88
C PRO A 152 -30.59 -19.92 25.40
N TYR A 153 -29.34 -20.19 25.78
CA TYR A 153 -28.93 -20.38 27.18
C TYR A 153 -28.86 -19.03 27.92
N ASN A 154 -29.05 -19.07 29.24
CA ASN A 154 -28.78 -17.90 30.08
C ASN A 154 -27.28 -17.58 30.10
N SER A 155 -26.90 -16.31 30.21
CA SER A 155 -25.51 -15.87 30.07
C SER A 155 -24.58 -16.52 31.08
N THR A 156 -25.01 -16.64 32.34
CA THR A 156 -24.20 -17.29 33.40
C THR A 156 -23.94 -18.76 33.14
N VAL A 157 -24.97 -19.49 32.67
CA VAL A 157 -24.86 -20.90 32.30
C VAL A 157 -23.96 -21.05 31.08
N PHE A 158 -24.14 -20.18 30.07
CA PHE A 158 -23.34 -20.19 28.85
C PHE A 158 -21.84 -19.99 29.16
N ASP A 159 -21.50 -18.96 29.93
CA ASP A 159 -20.10 -18.63 30.26
C ASP A 159 -19.41 -19.73 31.05
N GLN A 160 -20.13 -20.42 31.94
CA GLN A 160 -19.57 -21.53 32.70
C GLN A 160 -19.43 -22.79 31.82
N CYS A 161 -20.46 -23.13 31.06
CA CYS A 161 -20.50 -24.39 30.32
C CYS A 161 -19.63 -24.38 29.07
N ILE A 162 -19.45 -23.23 28.42
CA ILE A 162 -18.62 -23.13 27.21
C ILE A 162 -17.16 -23.43 27.50
N VAL A 163 -16.66 -23.03 28.68
CA VAL A 163 -15.27 -23.30 29.10
C VAL A 163 -15.05 -24.81 29.24
N TYR A 164 -15.98 -25.52 29.89
CA TYR A 164 -15.93 -26.97 30.01
C TYR A 164 -16.04 -27.66 28.65
N ALA A 165 -16.96 -27.22 27.79
CA ALA A 165 -17.14 -27.80 26.47
C ALA A 165 -15.89 -27.65 25.58
N MET A 166 -15.22 -26.50 25.67
CA MET A 166 -13.97 -26.28 24.95
C MET A 166 -12.82 -27.08 25.56
N SER A 167 -12.73 -27.20 26.89
CA SER A 167 -11.74 -28.06 27.55
C SER A 167 -11.86 -29.50 27.06
N ASP A 168 -13.07 -30.07 27.07
CA ASP A 168 -13.33 -31.42 26.58
C ASP A 168 -12.95 -31.57 25.10
N LEU A 169 -13.20 -30.55 24.26
CA LEU A 169 -12.83 -30.56 22.84
C LEU A 169 -11.31 -30.54 22.64
N TYR A 170 -10.57 -29.71 23.37
CA TYR A 170 -9.11 -29.62 23.25
C TYR A 170 -8.37 -30.81 23.91
N GLU A 171 -9.03 -31.55 24.81
CA GLU A 171 -8.52 -32.83 25.33
C GLU A 171 -8.65 -33.98 24.31
N THR A 172 -9.39 -33.79 23.22
CA THR A 172 -9.49 -34.83 22.18
C THR A 172 -8.14 -35.09 21.51
N PRO A 173 -7.76 -36.36 21.28
CA PRO A 173 -6.48 -36.70 20.67
C PRO A 173 -6.28 -36.09 19.29
N SER A 174 -5.04 -35.76 18.95
CA SER A 174 -4.66 -35.09 17.70
C SER A 174 -5.03 -35.86 16.43
N GLU A 175 -5.26 -37.18 16.53
CA GLU A 175 -5.75 -38.01 15.44
C GLU A 175 -7.18 -37.66 15.01
N TYR A 176 -7.98 -37.10 15.92
CA TYR A 176 -9.38 -36.75 15.68
C TYR A 176 -9.61 -35.25 15.57
N PHE A 177 -8.77 -34.44 16.23
CA PHE A 177 -8.92 -33.00 16.26
C PHE A 177 -7.56 -32.30 16.22
N ILE A 178 -7.37 -31.45 15.22
CA ILE A 178 -6.22 -30.55 15.14
C ILE A 178 -6.74 -29.15 15.45
N PRO A 179 -6.19 -28.46 16.47
CA PRO A 179 -6.64 -27.14 16.84
C PRO A 179 -6.39 -26.15 15.69
N GLY A 180 -7.47 -25.60 15.15
CA GLY A 180 -7.44 -24.55 14.12
C GLY A 180 -7.54 -23.14 14.70
N MET A 181 -7.71 -22.15 13.82
CA MET A 181 -7.96 -20.76 14.25
C MET A 181 -9.40 -20.55 14.70
N ALA A 182 -10.35 -21.31 14.16
CA ALA A 182 -11.77 -21.30 14.51
C ALA A 182 -12.07 -21.45 16.01
N GLY A 183 -13.22 -20.93 16.42
CA GLY A 183 -13.78 -21.05 17.76
C GLY A 183 -13.61 -19.80 18.65
N PRO A 184 -14.12 -19.85 19.89
CA PRO A 184 -14.00 -18.77 20.85
C PRO A 184 -12.58 -18.68 21.43
N LYS A 185 -12.15 -17.46 21.76
CA LYS A 185 -10.89 -17.16 22.45
C LYS A 185 -11.19 -16.57 23.83
N PHE A 186 -10.50 -17.06 24.84
CA PHE A 186 -10.77 -16.77 26.24
C PHE A 186 -9.72 -15.83 26.86
N SER A 187 -10.14 -15.06 27.87
CA SER A 187 -9.27 -14.24 28.71
C SER A 187 -8.44 -15.08 29.70
N LYS A 188 -7.33 -14.53 30.19
CA LYS A 188 -6.47 -15.12 31.26
C LYS A 188 -6.99 -14.96 32.68
N ASP A 189 -8.13 -14.30 32.85
CA ASP A 189 -8.69 -14.01 34.16
C ASP A 189 -9.04 -15.28 34.93
N GLN A 190 -9.17 -15.18 36.27
CA GLN A 190 -9.58 -16.31 37.13
C GLN A 190 -10.90 -16.96 36.65
N PHE A 191 -11.78 -16.16 36.04
CA PHE A 191 -12.97 -16.62 35.35
C PHE A 191 -12.85 -16.31 33.85
N PRO A 192 -12.49 -17.30 33.01
CA PRO A 192 -12.22 -17.07 31.61
C PRO A 192 -13.50 -16.69 30.86
N THR A 193 -13.58 -15.45 30.39
CA THR A 193 -14.67 -14.97 29.53
C THR A 193 -14.25 -14.97 28.06
N ILE A 194 -15.21 -15.12 27.14
CA ILE A 194 -14.94 -15.02 25.70
C ILE A 194 -14.62 -13.56 25.34
N LYS A 195 -13.43 -13.33 24.78
CA LYS A 195 -12.99 -12.00 24.30
C LYS A 195 -13.07 -11.86 22.78
N ALA A 196 -12.91 -12.96 22.05
CA ALA A 196 -13.03 -12.97 20.61
C ALA A 196 -13.65 -14.28 20.11
N VAL A 197 -14.23 -14.24 18.92
CA VAL A 197 -14.78 -15.42 18.24
C VAL A 197 -14.34 -15.41 16.80
N VAL A 198 -13.84 -16.54 16.32
CA VAL A 198 -13.48 -16.75 14.92
C VAL A 198 -14.37 -17.85 14.34
N VAL A 199 -15.11 -17.52 13.29
CA VAL A 199 -15.87 -18.50 12.48
C VAL A 199 -15.08 -18.75 11.21
N GLU A 200 -14.77 -20.02 10.95
CA GLU A 200 -13.95 -20.42 9.81
C GLU A 200 -14.68 -21.43 8.93
N TYR A 201 -14.65 -21.21 7.62
CA TYR A 201 -15.18 -22.14 6.61
C TYR A 201 -14.32 -22.10 5.37
N ASP A 202 -14.38 -23.15 4.55
CA ASP A 202 -13.70 -23.11 3.25
C ASP A 202 -14.59 -22.47 2.20
N SER A 203 -14.00 -21.65 1.34
CA SER A 203 -14.69 -21.14 0.16
C SER A 203 -14.55 -22.10 -1.04
N ASN A 204 -15.43 -21.95 -2.02
CA ASN A 204 -15.30 -22.66 -3.29
C ASN A 204 -14.16 -22.11 -4.17
N TYR A 205 -13.70 -20.89 -3.88
CA TYR A 205 -12.59 -20.22 -4.56
C TYR A 205 -11.26 -20.86 -4.17
N SER A 206 -10.42 -21.11 -5.17
CA SER A 206 -9.03 -21.48 -4.95
C SER A 206 -8.15 -20.24 -4.94
N TYR A 207 -7.06 -20.31 -4.18
CA TYR A 207 -6.08 -19.24 -4.15
C TYR A 207 -5.50 -19.01 -5.55
N SER A 208 -5.43 -17.75 -5.97
CA SER A 208 -4.97 -17.35 -7.29
C SER A 208 -4.22 -16.02 -7.23
N MET A 209 -3.24 -15.85 -8.10
CA MET A 209 -2.49 -14.60 -8.24
C MET A 209 -3.19 -13.55 -9.11
N SER A 210 -4.36 -13.89 -9.67
CA SER A 210 -5.13 -12.99 -10.52
C SER A 210 -5.91 -11.98 -9.68
N TYR A 211 -5.64 -10.69 -9.90
CA TYR A 211 -6.35 -9.59 -9.25
C TYR A 211 -7.86 -9.69 -9.45
N GLU A 212 -8.34 -9.92 -10.69
CA GLU A 212 -9.78 -9.94 -10.98
C GLU A 212 -10.51 -11.08 -10.26
N HIS A 213 -9.86 -12.25 -10.15
CA HIS A 213 -10.43 -13.41 -9.47
C HIS A 213 -10.55 -13.16 -7.97
N MET A 214 -9.48 -12.63 -7.35
CA MET A 214 -9.46 -12.33 -5.91
C MET A 214 -10.33 -11.12 -5.56
N HIS A 215 -10.37 -10.11 -6.41
CA HIS A 215 -11.23 -8.93 -6.23
C HIS A 215 -12.72 -9.31 -6.21
N THR A 216 -13.13 -10.19 -7.12
CA THR A 216 -14.52 -10.69 -7.17
C THR A 216 -14.85 -11.48 -5.90
N PHE A 217 -13.96 -12.36 -5.47
CA PHE A 217 -14.11 -13.13 -4.23
C PHE A 217 -14.24 -12.22 -3.01
N PHE A 218 -13.29 -11.30 -2.81
CA PHE A 218 -13.28 -10.39 -1.67
C PHE A 218 -14.54 -9.53 -1.63
N THR A 219 -14.89 -8.89 -2.76
CA THR A 219 -16.05 -7.99 -2.84
C THR A 219 -17.34 -8.74 -2.55
N GLN A 220 -17.51 -9.95 -3.10
CA GLN A 220 -18.71 -10.77 -2.89
C GLN A 220 -18.89 -11.15 -1.41
N VAL A 221 -17.83 -11.56 -0.73
CA VAL A 221 -17.88 -11.97 0.68
C VAL A 221 -18.06 -10.76 1.59
N GLU A 222 -17.34 -9.67 1.33
CA GLU A 222 -17.38 -8.43 2.12
C GLU A 222 -18.75 -7.75 2.03
N GLU A 223 -19.35 -7.66 0.84
CA GLU A 223 -20.70 -7.13 0.68
C GLU A 223 -21.74 -7.97 1.44
N TRP A 224 -21.66 -9.29 1.31
CA TRP A 224 -22.54 -10.21 2.04
C TRP A 224 -22.38 -10.09 3.56
N MET A 225 -21.14 -10.00 4.05
CA MET A 225 -20.84 -9.83 5.47
C MET A 225 -21.43 -8.52 6.01
N ASN A 226 -21.24 -7.42 5.28
CA ASN A 226 -21.79 -6.12 5.64
C ASN A 226 -23.33 -6.12 5.67
N GLU A 227 -23.98 -6.87 4.78
CA GLU A 227 -25.43 -7.08 4.83
C GLU A 227 -25.87 -7.86 6.08
N GLN A 228 -25.16 -8.95 6.43
CA GLN A 228 -25.46 -9.72 7.63
C GLN A 228 -25.29 -8.90 8.91
N LEU A 229 -24.23 -8.08 8.99
CA LEU A 229 -23.96 -7.23 10.16
C LEU A 229 -25.05 -6.19 10.43
N ARG A 230 -25.84 -5.78 9.42
CA ARG A 230 -27.00 -4.89 9.63
C ARG A 230 -28.09 -5.53 10.51
N SER A 231 -28.23 -6.85 10.44
CA SER A 231 -29.17 -7.63 11.25
C SER A 231 -28.63 -7.99 12.64
N ALA A 232 -27.34 -7.74 12.90
CA ALA A 232 -26.68 -8.16 14.12
C ALA A 232 -27.13 -7.36 15.35
N PRO A 233 -27.20 -7.99 16.54
CA PRO A 233 -27.40 -7.27 17.80
C PRO A 233 -26.22 -6.34 18.08
N THR A 234 -26.43 -5.30 18.88
CA THR A 234 -25.39 -4.28 19.17
C THR A 234 -24.08 -4.85 19.69
N SER A 235 -24.14 -6.00 20.36
CA SER A 235 -23.00 -6.77 20.88
C SER A 235 -22.20 -7.53 19.82
N MET A 236 -22.69 -7.69 18.58
CA MET A 236 -22.00 -8.40 17.49
C MET A 236 -21.94 -7.60 16.17
N LYS A 237 -22.25 -6.31 16.20
CA LYS A 237 -22.23 -5.44 15.00
C LYS A 237 -20.84 -5.19 14.42
N ARG A 238 -19.78 -5.34 15.21
CA ARG A 238 -18.39 -5.00 14.82
C ARG A 238 -17.58 -6.23 14.40
N GLY A 239 -18.16 -7.06 13.55
CA GLY A 239 -17.44 -8.17 12.91
C GLY A 239 -16.70 -7.70 11.67
N TRP A 240 -15.67 -8.43 11.28
CA TRP A 240 -14.95 -8.20 10.02
C TRP A 240 -14.51 -9.51 9.39
N PHE A 241 -14.29 -9.46 8.08
CA PHE A 241 -13.89 -10.61 7.27
C PHE A 241 -12.38 -10.56 6.99
N VAL A 242 -11.74 -11.72 7.01
CA VAL A 242 -10.34 -11.90 6.63
C VAL A 242 -10.13 -13.24 5.94
N SER A 243 -9.15 -13.26 5.04
CA SER A 243 -8.67 -14.45 4.35
C SER A 243 -7.20 -14.20 3.98
N ASP A 244 -6.60 -15.10 3.20
CA ASP A 244 -5.21 -14.97 2.77
C ASP A 244 -5.10 -14.00 1.58
N LEU A 245 -5.25 -12.71 1.88
CA LEU A 245 -5.45 -11.62 0.90
C LEU A 245 -4.24 -10.69 0.74
N GLU A 246 -3.11 -10.96 1.39
CA GLU A 246 -1.92 -10.08 1.42
C GLU A 246 -1.47 -9.65 0.02
N PHE A 247 -1.34 -10.59 -0.92
CA PHE A 247 -0.92 -10.29 -2.28
C PHE A 247 -1.98 -9.50 -3.07
N TYR A 248 -3.26 -9.79 -2.84
CA TYR A 248 -4.36 -9.04 -3.46
C TYR A 248 -4.38 -7.60 -2.97
N ASP A 249 -4.21 -7.37 -1.67
CA ASP A 249 -4.16 -6.03 -1.09
C ASP A 249 -2.96 -5.24 -1.64
N LEU A 250 -1.79 -5.87 -1.76
CA LEU A 250 -0.63 -5.27 -2.44
C LEU A 250 -0.97 -4.82 -3.88
N GLN A 251 -1.57 -5.70 -4.69
CA GLN A 251 -1.97 -5.36 -6.06
C GLN A 251 -2.98 -4.20 -6.09
N HIS A 252 -3.94 -4.19 -5.17
CA HIS A 252 -4.97 -3.17 -5.04
C HIS A 252 -4.37 -1.80 -4.70
N VAL A 253 -3.55 -1.75 -3.65
CA VAL A 253 -2.87 -0.53 -3.17
C VAL A 253 -1.87 -0.02 -4.21
N LEU A 254 -1.12 -0.90 -4.87
CA LEU A 254 -0.21 -0.49 -5.96
C LEU A 254 -0.96 0.18 -7.11
N SER A 255 -2.09 -0.38 -7.54
CA SER A 255 -2.90 0.19 -8.62
C SER A 255 -3.46 1.55 -8.24
N GLN A 256 -4.16 1.64 -7.09
CA GLN A 256 -4.77 2.89 -6.63
C GLN A 256 -3.73 3.95 -6.28
N GLY A 257 -2.68 3.55 -5.56
CA GLY A 257 -1.57 4.42 -5.15
C GLY A 257 -0.82 5.00 -6.34
N THR A 258 -0.57 4.21 -7.39
CA THR A 258 0.09 4.71 -8.62
C THR A 258 -0.77 5.75 -9.34
N ILE A 259 -2.07 5.50 -9.48
CA ILE A 259 -2.99 6.45 -10.13
C ILE A 259 -3.08 7.76 -9.33
N ALA A 260 -3.19 7.66 -8.01
CA ALA A 260 -3.19 8.82 -7.12
C ALA A 260 -1.87 9.61 -7.20
N ALA A 261 -0.72 8.91 -7.17
CA ALA A 261 0.60 9.52 -7.26
C ALA A 261 0.82 10.25 -8.59
N ILE A 262 0.37 9.68 -9.72
CA ILE A 262 0.40 10.35 -11.03
C ILE A 262 -0.44 11.61 -11.00
N GLY A 263 -1.65 11.55 -10.46
CA GLY A 263 -2.56 12.71 -10.36
C GLY A 263 -1.96 13.84 -9.52
N ILE A 264 -1.41 13.51 -8.34
CA ILE A 264 -0.78 14.47 -7.43
C ILE A 264 0.47 15.08 -8.09
N SER A 265 1.34 14.26 -8.71
CA SER A 265 2.57 14.73 -9.35
C SER A 265 2.28 15.64 -10.54
N MET A 266 1.29 15.30 -11.37
CA MET A 266 0.84 16.13 -12.49
C MET A 266 0.22 17.45 -12.01
N GLY A 267 -0.59 17.40 -10.94
CA GLY A 267 -1.17 18.60 -10.33
C GLY A 267 -0.09 19.54 -9.78
N LEU A 268 0.90 19.00 -9.07
CA LEU A 268 2.03 19.77 -8.56
C LEU A 268 2.85 20.38 -9.70
N ALA A 269 3.14 19.60 -10.75
CA ALA A 269 3.85 20.09 -11.94
C ALA A 269 3.12 21.28 -12.59
N LEU A 270 1.79 21.21 -12.73
CA LEU A 270 0.98 22.30 -13.26
C LEU A 270 1.09 23.56 -12.39
N VAL A 271 1.03 23.41 -11.06
CA VAL A 271 1.17 24.54 -10.13
C VAL A 271 2.54 25.19 -10.25
N VAL A 272 3.63 24.40 -10.27
CA VAL A 272 5.00 24.91 -10.38
C VAL A 272 5.20 25.62 -11.73
N LEU A 273 4.73 25.05 -12.84
CA LEU A 273 4.81 25.67 -14.17
C LEU A 273 4.03 26.98 -14.25
N LEU A 274 2.84 27.02 -13.64
CA LEU A 274 2.01 28.23 -13.61
C LEU A 274 2.70 29.34 -12.80
N VAL A 275 3.29 29.00 -11.65
CA VAL A 275 4.03 29.97 -10.82
C VAL A 275 5.29 30.47 -11.52
N ALA A 276 6.05 29.58 -12.16
CA ALA A 276 7.30 29.94 -12.85
C ALA A 276 7.05 30.78 -14.11
N THR A 277 6.09 30.39 -14.94
CA THR A 277 5.84 31.03 -16.24
C THR A 277 4.82 32.17 -16.18
N LEU A 278 3.94 32.21 -15.16
CA LEU A 278 2.81 33.15 -15.01
C LEU A 278 1.95 33.30 -16.27
N ASN A 279 1.98 32.32 -17.16
CA ASN A 279 1.18 32.30 -18.37
C ASN A 279 0.51 30.92 -18.50
N ILE A 280 -0.82 30.94 -18.57
CA ILE A 280 -1.64 29.73 -18.63
C ILE A 280 -1.36 28.96 -19.93
N LEU A 281 -1.13 29.67 -21.04
CA LEU A 281 -0.95 29.05 -22.35
C LEU A 281 0.36 28.26 -22.43
N THR A 282 1.48 28.84 -21.94
CA THR A 282 2.78 28.13 -21.89
C THR A 282 2.75 26.96 -20.92
N SER A 283 2.06 27.11 -19.79
CA SER A 283 1.90 26.04 -18.80
C SER A 283 1.09 24.87 -19.36
N PHE A 284 0.01 25.16 -20.10
CA PHE A 284 -0.80 24.14 -20.77
C PHE A 284 0.01 23.36 -21.83
N TYR A 285 0.79 24.06 -22.65
CA TYR A 285 1.66 23.43 -23.64
C TYR A 285 2.76 22.56 -23.04
N ALA A 286 3.35 23.01 -21.92
CA ALA A 286 4.30 22.20 -21.17
C ALA A 286 3.65 20.92 -20.62
N ILE A 287 2.47 21.02 -19.99
CA ILE A 287 1.74 19.86 -19.45
C ILE A 287 1.32 18.89 -20.55
N LEU A 288 0.87 19.39 -21.71
CA LEU A 288 0.56 18.55 -22.87
C LEU A 288 1.80 17.78 -23.34
N THR A 289 2.95 18.45 -23.41
CA THR A 289 4.24 17.84 -23.78
C THR A 289 4.64 16.75 -22.79
N ILE A 290 4.57 17.04 -21.49
CA ILE A 290 4.88 16.09 -20.42
C ILE A 290 3.97 14.87 -20.54
N THR A 291 2.67 15.09 -20.67
CA THR A 291 1.67 14.01 -20.81
C THR A 291 1.98 13.11 -22.00
N CYS A 292 2.26 13.69 -23.17
CA CYS A 292 2.65 12.92 -24.36
C CYS A 292 3.97 12.15 -24.15
N SER A 293 4.97 12.77 -23.50
CA SER A 293 6.27 12.11 -23.23
C SER A 293 6.11 10.91 -22.29
N ILE A 294 5.32 11.05 -21.22
CA ILE A 294 5.05 9.97 -20.26
C ILE A 294 4.29 8.82 -20.93
N PHE A 295 3.32 9.11 -21.81
CA PHE A 295 2.66 8.05 -22.57
C PHE A 295 3.63 7.24 -23.43
N VAL A 296 4.64 7.88 -24.04
CA VAL A 296 5.66 7.18 -24.83
C VAL A 296 6.61 6.40 -23.94
N ILE A 297 7.06 6.97 -22.83
CA ILE A 297 7.91 6.27 -21.84
C ILE A 297 7.20 5.00 -21.37
N MET A 298 5.93 5.10 -20.96
CA MET A 298 5.13 3.95 -20.55
C MET A 298 4.95 2.93 -21.68
N ALA A 299 4.78 3.38 -22.92
CA ALA A 299 4.68 2.47 -24.07
C ALA A 299 5.96 1.65 -24.24
N ILE A 300 7.13 2.29 -24.16
CA ILE A 300 8.43 1.64 -24.30
C ILE A 300 8.62 0.62 -23.16
N LEU A 301 8.36 1.00 -21.91
CA LEU A 301 8.51 0.11 -20.76
C LEU A 301 7.58 -1.10 -20.85
N VAL A 302 6.32 -0.90 -21.24
CA VAL A 302 5.36 -2.01 -21.44
C VAL A 302 5.79 -2.90 -22.62
N SER A 303 6.33 -2.35 -23.70
CA SER A 303 6.89 -3.12 -24.82
C SER A 303 8.12 -3.95 -24.43
N LEU A 304 8.86 -3.55 -23.39
CA LEU A 304 9.94 -4.33 -22.78
C LEU A 304 9.43 -5.41 -21.82
N GLY A 305 8.11 -5.59 -21.70
CA GLY A 305 7.48 -6.63 -20.89
C GLY A 305 7.37 -6.28 -19.40
N TRP A 306 7.53 -5.00 -19.04
CA TRP A 306 7.42 -4.58 -17.65
C TRP A 306 5.99 -4.69 -17.12
N LYS A 307 5.87 -5.18 -15.90
CA LYS A 307 4.63 -5.24 -15.11
C LYS A 307 4.69 -4.18 -14.02
N LEU A 308 3.53 -3.73 -13.55
CA LEU A 308 3.46 -2.75 -12.47
C LEU A 308 3.82 -3.42 -11.15
N ASN A 309 5.03 -3.21 -10.64
CA ASN A 309 5.42 -3.57 -9.29
C ASN A 309 5.80 -2.31 -8.49
N VAL A 310 6.29 -2.47 -7.26
CA VAL A 310 6.64 -1.38 -6.34
C VAL A 310 7.65 -0.40 -6.99
N LEU A 311 8.72 -0.92 -7.61
CA LEU A 311 9.75 -0.09 -8.23
C LEU A 311 9.23 0.67 -9.45
N GLU A 312 8.42 0.02 -10.28
CA GLU A 312 7.81 0.63 -11.45
C GLU A 312 6.82 1.72 -11.05
N SER A 313 6.04 1.54 -9.99
CA SER A 313 5.15 2.58 -9.46
C SER A 313 5.93 3.86 -9.08
N ILE A 314 7.04 3.70 -8.36
CA ILE A 314 7.93 4.82 -7.99
C ILE A 314 8.58 5.42 -9.25
N ALA A 315 9.01 4.58 -10.20
CA ALA A 315 9.58 5.04 -11.47
C ALA A 315 8.57 5.90 -12.26
N VAL A 316 7.30 5.49 -12.37
CA VAL A 316 6.28 6.27 -13.10
C VAL A 316 6.02 7.63 -12.45
N SER A 317 5.92 7.68 -11.12
CA SER A 317 5.71 8.96 -10.42
C SER A 317 6.92 9.90 -10.54
N THR A 318 8.14 9.37 -10.42
CA THR A 318 9.39 10.14 -10.57
C THR A 318 9.65 10.57 -12.01
N ALA A 319 9.22 9.79 -13.01
CA ALA A 319 9.34 10.15 -14.44
C ALA A 319 8.69 11.50 -14.74
N ILE A 320 7.55 11.79 -14.11
CA ILE A 320 6.85 13.07 -14.29
C ILE A 320 7.74 14.22 -13.82
N GLY A 321 8.37 14.10 -12.65
CA GLY A 321 9.30 15.11 -12.13
C GLY A 321 10.49 15.34 -13.07
N LEU A 322 11.15 14.26 -13.49
CA LEU A 322 12.30 14.32 -14.40
C LEU A 322 11.93 14.88 -15.79
N ALA A 323 10.72 14.62 -16.29
CA ALA A 323 10.26 15.14 -17.57
C ALA A 323 9.88 16.63 -17.51
N VAL A 324 9.41 17.11 -16.35
CA VAL A 324 8.99 18.50 -16.14
C VAL A 324 10.17 19.45 -16.26
N ASP A 325 11.35 19.07 -15.76
CA ASP A 325 12.54 19.93 -15.72
C ASP A 325 12.89 20.50 -17.09
N PHE A 326 12.93 19.65 -18.13
CA PHE A 326 13.21 20.12 -19.50
C PHE A 326 12.17 21.12 -19.99
N SER A 327 10.88 20.80 -19.84
CA SER A 327 9.79 21.65 -20.32
C SER A 327 9.74 22.99 -19.57
N LEU A 328 10.04 22.97 -18.26
CA LEU A 328 10.12 24.17 -17.42
C LEU A 328 11.24 25.09 -17.90
N HIS A 329 12.45 24.57 -18.09
CA HIS A 329 13.58 25.38 -18.55
C HIS A 329 13.34 26.00 -19.93
N TYR A 330 12.76 25.25 -20.88
CA TYR A 330 12.41 25.81 -22.18
C TYR A 330 11.34 26.90 -22.09
N THR A 331 10.28 26.70 -21.31
CA THR A 331 9.21 27.70 -21.17
C THR A 331 9.65 28.96 -20.43
N VAL A 332 10.51 28.83 -19.40
CA VAL A 332 11.09 29.98 -18.70
C VAL A 332 12.00 30.78 -19.62
N HIS A 333 12.89 30.13 -20.39
CA HIS A 333 13.77 30.84 -21.31
C HIS A 333 13.03 31.45 -22.51
N TYR A 334 11.92 30.85 -22.95
CA TYR A 334 11.02 31.47 -23.92
C TYR A 334 10.47 32.80 -23.38
N ARG A 335 10.11 32.83 -22.09
CA ARG A 335 9.61 34.03 -21.42
C ARG A 335 10.69 35.09 -21.17
N LEU A 336 11.92 34.69 -20.89
CA LEU A 336 13.04 35.60 -20.64
C LEU A 336 13.57 36.29 -21.91
N CYS A 337 13.02 35.97 -23.09
CA CYS A 337 13.39 36.62 -24.34
C CYS A 337 13.09 38.14 -24.28
N PRO A 338 14.09 39.02 -24.47
CA PRO A 338 13.88 40.48 -24.43
C PRO A 338 12.97 41.01 -25.55
N THR A 339 12.90 40.29 -26.68
CA THR A 339 12.09 40.67 -27.85
C THR A 339 10.87 39.76 -27.96
N SER A 340 9.77 40.08 -27.27
CA SER A 340 8.53 39.27 -27.24
C SER A 340 7.62 39.41 -28.46
N ASP A 341 8.01 40.23 -29.45
CA ASP A 341 7.13 40.62 -30.57
C ASP A 341 6.98 39.52 -31.64
N ASN A 342 7.86 38.52 -31.66
CA ASN A 342 7.83 37.44 -32.64
C ASN A 342 8.05 36.08 -31.97
N ARG A 343 7.06 35.19 -32.04
CA ARG A 343 7.13 33.83 -31.48
C ARG A 343 8.39 33.06 -31.88
N VAL A 344 8.78 33.15 -33.16
CA VAL A 344 9.94 32.43 -33.72
C VAL A 344 11.26 32.92 -33.10
N LYS A 345 11.38 34.22 -32.83
CA LYS A 345 12.59 34.79 -32.20
C LYS A 345 12.68 34.32 -30.75
N SER A 346 11.58 34.32 -30.01
CA SER A 346 11.53 33.82 -28.63
C SER A 346 11.83 32.32 -28.53
N THR A 347 11.28 31.49 -29.43
CA THR A 347 11.63 30.06 -29.47
C THR A 347 13.09 29.85 -29.82
N ARG A 348 13.64 30.59 -30.80
CA ARG A 348 15.05 30.49 -31.18
C ARG A 348 15.97 30.89 -30.02
N TYR A 349 15.61 31.92 -29.28
CA TYR A 349 16.33 32.35 -28.07
C TYR A 349 16.30 31.26 -26.98
N ALA A 350 15.12 30.66 -26.73
CA ALA A 350 14.99 29.58 -25.76
C ALA A 350 15.84 28.36 -26.14
N LEU A 351 15.76 27.93 -27.40
CA LEU A 351 16.53 26.79 -27.92
C LEU A 351 18.04 27.06 -27.86
N ALA A 352 18.49 28.23 -28.33
CA ALA A 352 19.92 28.56 -28.36
C ALA A 352 20.57 28.52 -26.96
N ASN A 353 19.83 28.92 -25.93
CA ASN A 353 20.34 28.96 -24.57
C ASN A 353 20.15 27.65 -23.80
N MET A 354 19.08 26.87 -24.07
CA MET A 354 18.75 25.69 -23.27
C MET A 354 19.12 24.35 -23.91
N VAL A 355 19.29 24.26 -25.24
CA VAL A 355 19.62 22.97 -25.90
C VAL A 355 20.95 22.39 -25.39
N GLY A 356 21.97 23.22 -25.20
CA GLY A 356 23.28 22.77 -24.70
C GLY A 356 23.21 22.22 -23.27
N PRO A 357 22.80 23.03 -22.27
CA PRO A 357 22.68 22.56 -20.89
C PRO A 357 21.72 21.38 -20.70
N SER A 358 20.57 21.39 -21.39
CA SER A 358 19.59 20.29 -21.30
C SER A 358 20.13 18.98 -21.89
N LEU A 359 20.84 19.04 -23.02
CA LEU A 359 21.46 17.86 -23.62
C LEU A 359 22.57 17.30 -22.73
N MET A 360 23.37 18.18 -22.10
CA MET A 360 24.37 17.73 -21.13
C MET A 360 23.73 17.03 -19.93
N ALA A 361 22.67 17.60 -19.35
CA ALA A 361 21.95 16.99 -18.23
C ALA A 361 21.30 15.64 -18.62
N ALA A 362 20.71 15.55 -19.81
CA ALA A 362 20.13 14.31 -20.32
C ALA A 362 21.21 13.25 -20.58
N THR A 363 22.34 13.62 -21.19
CA THR A 363 23.43 12.68 -21.50
C THR A 363 24.13 12.18 -20.24
N THR A 364 24.38 13.03 -19.23
CA THR A 364 25.00 12.57 -17.96
C THR A 364 24.09 11.60 -17.23
N THR A 365 22.78 11.86 -17.21
CA THR A 365 21.81 11.00 -16.51
C THR A 365 21.58 9.69 -17.25
N SER A 366 21.48 9.72 -18.59
CA SER A 366 21.46 8.51 -19.42
C SER A 366 22.74 7.71 -19.29
N ALA A 367 23.91 8.36 -19.24
CA ALA A 367 25.20 7.67 -19.07
C ALA A 367 25.28 6.98 -17.70
N ALA A 368 24.82 7.64 -16.62
CA ALA A 368 24.72 7.02 -15.30
C ALA A 368 23.82 5.77 -15.33
N GLY A 369 22.64 5.86 -15.98
CA GLY A 369 21.77 4.71 -16.18
C GLY A 369 22.43 3.59 -17.00
N ALA A 370 23.19 3.94 -18.04
CA ALA A 370 23.90 2.97 -18.88
C ALA A 370 25.00 2.21 -18.13
N PHE A 371 25.71 2.89 -17.22
CA PHE A 371 26.71 2.24 -16.36
C PHE A 371 26.09 1.28 -15.32
N MET A 372 24.80 1.39 -15.02
CA MET A 372 24.09 0.47 -14.12
C MET A 372 23.57 -0.80 -14.80
N MET A 373 23.42 -0.80 -16.13
CA MET A 373 22.90 -1.94 -16.89
C MET A 373 23.71 -3.24 -16.77
N PRO A 374 25.06 -3.25 -16.74
CA PRO A 374 25.85 -4.48 -16.57
C PRO A 374 25.90 -4.93 -15.10
N SER A 375 24.75 -5.01 -14.43
CA SER A 375 24.59 -5.50 -13.06
C SER A 375 23.81 -6.81 -13.04
N ILE A 376 23.94 -7.59 -11.96
CA ILE A 376 23.22 -8.87 -11.78
C ILE A 376 21.87 -8.66 -11.09
N ILE A 377 21.74 -7.53 -10.37
CA ILE A 377 20.58 -7.18 -9.54
C ILE A 377 19.53 -6.48 -10.41
N LEU A 378 18.33 -7.06 -10.52
CA LEU A 378 17.26 -6.57 -11.40
C LEU A 378 16.87 -5.10 -11.14
N PRO A 379 16.69 -4.64 -9.88
CA PRO A 379 16.43 -3.23 -9.59
C PRO A 379 17.39 -2.23 -10.27
N TYR A 380 18.68 -2.55 -10.35
CA TYR A 380 19.67 -1.64 -10.97
C TYR A 380 19.57 -1.63 -12.48
N ILE A 381 19.34 -2.78 -13.11
CA ILE A 381 19.07 -2.88 -14.55
C ILE A 381 17.80 -2.09 -14.90
N GLN A 382 16.75 -2.24 -14.10
CA GLN A 382 15.48 -1.53 -14.29
C GLN A 382 15.66 -0.02 -14.18
N ILE A 383 16.28 0.48 -13.10
CA ILE A 383 16.58 1.91 -12.94
C ILE A 383 17.42 2.43 -14.11
N GLY A 384 18.41 1.66 -14.58
CA GLY A 384 19.23 2.01 -15.73
C GLY A 384 18.43 2.22 -17.02
N ILE A 385 17.62 1.23 -17.40
CA ILE A 385 16.74 1.29 -18.58
C ILE A 385 15.74 2.46 -18.46
N PHE A 386 15.19 2.64 -17.27
CA PHE A 386 14.24 3.71 -16.95
C PHE A 386 14.87 5.09 -17.18
N LEU A 387 16.03 5.37 -16.58
CA LEU A 387 16.71 6.66 -16.71
C LEU A 387 17.08 6.97 -18.16
N ILE A 388 17.63 6.01 -18.90
CA ILE A 388 17.98 6.19 -20.33
C ILE A 388 16.72 6.55 -21.14
N THR A 389 15.63 5.82 -20.91
CA THR A 389 14.37 6.00 -21.63
C THR A 389 13.75 7.36 -21.34
N VAL A 390 13.60 7.71 -20.05
CA VAL A 390 13.01 8.98 -19.62
C VAL A 390 13.81 10.16 -20.17
N MET A 391 15.13 10.18 -19.94
CA MET A 391 15.98 11.31 -20.34
C MET A 391 15.97 11.51 -21.87
N SER A 392 16.07 10.42 -22.64
CA SER A 392 16.08 10.48 -24.09
C SER A 392 14.74 10.96 -24.64
N VAL A 393 13.62 10.36 -24.19
CA VAL A 393 12.29 10.70 -24.69
C VAL A 393 11.86 12.10 -24.25
N SER A 394 12.05 12.45 -22.97
CA SER A 394 11.65 13.76 -22.45
C SER A 394 12.45 14.90 -23.09
N TRP A 395 13.75 14.72 -23.32
CA TRP A 395 14.56 15.72 -24.03
C TRP A 395 14.11 15.90 -25.50
N LEU A 396 13.82 14.81 -26.21
CA LEU A 396 13.30 14.87 -27.58
C LEU A 396 11.94 15.60 -27.64
N TYR A 397 11.01 15.26 -26.75
CA TYR A 397 9.70 15.91 -26.69
C TYR A 397 9.80 17.39 -26.32
N ALA A 398 10.60 17.74 -25.33
CA ALA A 398 10.77 19.14 -24.91
C ALA A 398 11.47 19.98 -26.00
N THR A 399 12.46 19.43 -26.70
CA THR A 399 13.21 20.18 -27.70
C THR A 399 12.44 20.33 -29.02
N PHE A 400 11.87 19.23 -29.53
CA PHE A 400 11.23 19.22 -30.85
C PHE A 400 9.74 19.52 -30.77
N TYR A 401 8.99 18.80 -29.93
CA TYR A 401 7.53 18.94 -29.86
C TYR A 401 7.13 20.27 -29.21
N LEU A 402 7.60 20.55 -27.98
CA LEU A 402 7.31 21.82 -27.31
C LEU A 402 7.94 23.01 -28.06
N GLY A 403 9.17 22.87 -28.57
CA GLY A 403 9.81 23.90 -29.39
C GLY A 403 8.98 24.27 -30.63
N SER A 404 8.51 23.29 -31.38
CA SER A 404 7.64 23.52 -32.55
C SER A 404 6.31 24.16 -32.16
N LEU A 405 5.72 23.71 -31.05
CA LEU A 405 4.43 24.22 -30.57
C LEU A 405 4.55 25.68 -30.11
N LEU A 406 5.63 26.06 -29.42
CA LEU A 406 5.94 27.45 -29.07
C LEU A 406 6.24 28.32 -30.31
N ALA A 407 6.86 27.74 -31.35
CA ALA A 407 7.13 28.45 -32.60
C ALA A 407 5.85 28.71 -33.43
N VAL A 408 4.87 27.81 -33.40
CA VAL A 408 3.62 27.95 -34.17
C VAL A 408 2.54 28.68 -33.39
N ALA A 409 2.37 28.39 -32.11
CA ALA A 409 1.24 28.85 -31.31
C ALA A 409 1.65 29.48 -29.97
N GLY A 410 2.93 29.81 -29.78
CA GLY A 410 3.40 30.49 -28.57
C GLY A 410 2.74 31.87 -28.37
N PRO A 411 2.56 32.31 -27.11
CA PRO A 411 1.95 33.60 -26.83
C PRO A 411 2.85 34.75 -27.28
N GLU A 412 2.26 35.70 -28.02
CA GLU A 412 2.91 36.95 -28.42
C GLU A 412 2.40 38.10 -27.56
N ASN A 413 3.21 39.15 -27.39
CA ASN A 413 2.81 40.40 -26.75
C ASN A 413 2.16 40.24 -25.36
N GLN A 414 2.73 39.39 -24.49
CA GLN A 414 2.25 39.16 -23.11
C GLN A 414 0.81 38.64 -23.01
N PHE A 415 0.26 38.05 -24.08
CA PHE A 415 -1.08 37.47 -24.06
C PHE A 415 -1.18 36.34 -23.02
N GLY A 416 -2.11 36.49 -22.07
CA GLY A 416 -2.32 35.52 -20.98
C GLY A 416 -1.35 35.66 -19.79
N GLN A 417 -0.60 36.77 -19.68
CA GLN A 417 0.36 36.98 -18.60
C GLN A 417 -0.30 37.53 -17.33
N PHE A 418 -0.09 36.83 -16.21
CA PHE A 418 -0.43 37.31 -14.88
C PHE A 418 0.75 38.08 -14.27
N HIS A 419 0.46 39.20 -13.62
CA HIS A 419 1.44 40.00 -12.92
C HIS A 419 1.28 39.80 -11.40
N TYR A 420 2.37 39.56 -10.68
CA TYR A 420 2.38 39.24 -9.25
C TYR A 420 1.63 40.29 -8.39
N SER A 421 1.59 41.56 -8.82
CA SER A 421 0.88 42.61 -8.06
C SER A 421 -0.64 42.38 -7.95
N LYS A 422 -1.27 41.69 -8.92
CA LYS A 422 -2.70 41.35 -8.86
C LYS A 422 -2.99 40.15 -7.93
N LEU A 423 -2.06 39.21 -7.77
CA LEU A 423 -2.23 38.03 -6.91
C LEU A 423 -2.09 38.40 -5.41
N LEU A 424 -1.12 39.27 -5.10
CA LEU A 424 -0.94 39.84 -3.76
C LEU A 424 -2.06 40.83 -3.38
N CYS A 425 -2.66 41.55 -4.33
CA CYS A 425 -3.85 42.35 -4.04
C CYS A 425 -5.08 41.49 -3.68
N TYR A 426 -5.20 40.27 -4.23
CA TYR A 426 -6.31 39.38 -3.93
C TYR A 426 -6.17 38.69 -2.56
N PHE A 427 -4.95 38.33 -2.14
CA PHE A 427 -4.67 37.82 -0.79
C PHE A 427 -4.36 38.90 0.25
N GLY A 428 -4.10 40.14 -0.18
CA GLY A 428 -3.75 41.29 0.67
C GLY A 428 -4.91 42.24 0.97
N SER A 429 -6.12 42.02 0.43
CA SER A 429 -7.28 42.89 0.68
C SER A 429 -7.97 42.65 2.05
N LYS A 430 -7.19 42.28 3.07
CA LYS A 430 -7.53 42.42 4.50
C LYS A 430 -6.36 43.03 5.27
N LYS A 431 -5.89 44.21 4.84
CA LYS A 431 -5.31 45.26 5.70
C LYS A 431 -5.03 46.50 4.85
N ALA A 432 -6.03 47.35 4.74
CA ALA A 432 -5.87 48.69 4.19
C ALA A 432 -5.73 49.70 5.33
N THR A 433 -4.59 50.38 5.43
CA THR A 433 -4.37 51.79 5.86
C THR A 433 -2.87 51.95 6.16
N ARG A 434 -2.15 53.02 5.86
CA ARG A 434 -2.34 54.29 5.13
C ARG A 434 -1.01 55.00 5.33
N GLU A 435 -0.27 55.34 4.26
CA GLU A 435 0.48 56.60 4.21
C GLU A 435 0.96 56.93 2.80
N ARG A 436 1.11 58.22 2.55
CA ARG A 436 0.97 58.90 1.27
C ARG A 436 2.33 59.46 0.84
N ARG A 437 2.63 59.28 -0.45
CA ARG A 437 3.18 60.29 -1.38
C ARG A 437 4.65 60.74 -1.20
N THR A 438 5.50 60.26 -2.11
CA THR A 438 6.31 61.15 -2.97
C THR A 438 6.67 60.45 -4.28
N SER A 439 6.25 61.05 -5.38
CA SER A 439 6.63 60.73 -6.76
C SER A 439 7.95 61.41 -7.11
N LEU A 440 8.90 60.69 -7.72
CA LEU A 440 9.73 61.26 -8.78
C LEU A 440 10.35 60.13 -9.64
N THR A 441 10.18 60.28 -10.95
CA THR A 441 10.70 59.50 -12.07
C THR A 441 12.21 59.63 -12.25
N LEU A 442 12.94 58.54 -12.55
CA LEU A 442 14.01 58.57 -13.56
C LEU A 442 14.49 57.16 -13.99
N CYS A 443 14.66 57.05 -15.32
CA CYS A 443 15.31 56.09 -16.22
C CYS A 443 16.13 54.87 -15.77
N ASP A 444 16.05 53.90 -16.68
CA ASP A 444 16.98 52.81 -17.00
C ASP A 444 18.47 53.13 -16.84
N THR A 445 19.23 52.20 -16.24
CA THR A 445 20.33 51.43 -16.86
C THR A 445 21.16 50.71 -15.78
N HIS A 446 21.56 49.47 -16.09
CA HIS A 446 22.75 48.75 -15.63
C HIS A 446 23.28 48.97 -14.19
N GLU A 447 23.21 47.94 -13.35
CA GLU A 447 24.34 47.53 -12.48
C GLU A 447 24.20 46.04 -12.09
N LEU A 448 24.82 45.18 -12.89
CA LEU A 448 25.41 43.92 -12.41
C LEU A 448 26.91 44.15 -12.57
N ASP A 449 27.57 44.67 -11.52
CA ASP A 449 29.03 44.63 -11.28
C ASP A 449 29.41 45.62 -10.16
N SER A 450 29.04 45.34 -8.90
CA SER A 450 29.56 46.12 -7.77
C SER A 450 29.44 45.46 -6.38
N LEU A 451 29.66 44.15 -6.24
CA LEU A 451 29.86 43.55 -4.90
C LEU A 451 30.99 42.50 -4.87
N THR A 452 32.19 42.93 -5.23
CA THR A 452 33.42 42.44 -4.58
C THR A 452 34.26 43.63 -4.13
N SER A 453 34.89 43.49 -2.96
CA SER A 453 35.90 44.39 -2.37
C SER A 453 35.40 45.68 -1.68
N LYS A 454 35.09 45.57 -0.37
CA LYS A 454 35.79 46.26 0.76
C LYS A 454 34.87 46.42 1.97
N CYS A 455 35.13 45.65 3.04
CA CYS A 455 35.50 46.21 4.35
C CYS A 455 35.67 45.08 5.36
N GLY A 456 36.92 44.79 5.72
CA GLY A 456 37.25 44.14 6.98
C GLY A 456 37.54 45.19 8.04
N HIS A 457 37.07 44.96 9.25
CA HIS A 457 37.71 45.26 10.54
C HIS A 457 36.98 44.40 11.59
N ALA A 458 37.57 43.29 12.02
CA ALA A 458 38.51 43.17 13.13
C ALA A 458 37.83 43.29 14.51
N TYR A 459 37.54 42.13 15.13
CA TYR A 459 37.81 41.89 16.55
C TYR A 459 38.27 40.45 16.75
N SER A 460 39.39 40.32 17.45
CA SER A 460 40.12 39.11 17.81
C SER A 460 39.64 38.59 19.17
N ALA A 461 39.51 37.27 19.30
CA ALA A 461 39.93 36.55 20.50
C ALA A 461 40.05 35.04 20.20
N ASN A 462 41.29 34.55 20.33
CA ASN A 462 41.70 33.14 20.28
C ASN A 462 41.05 32.29 21.36
N ARG A 463 40.69 31.04 21.03
CA ARG A 463 41.07 29.88 21.86
C ARG A 463 41.08 28.57 21.07
N THR A 464 42.25 27.94 21.14
CA THR A 464 42.70 26.65 20.61
C THR A 464 42.19 25.42 21.40
N LEU A 465 42.32 24.25 20.75
CA LEU A 465 42.30 22.86 21.27
C LEU A 465 40.89 22.24 21.46
N ARG A 466 40.60 20.97 21.13
CA ARG A 466 41.45 19.76 21.04
C ARG A 466 40.70 18.62 20.29
N ARG A 467 41.46 17.72 19.66
CA ARG A 467 41.06 16.38 19.20
C ARG A 467 40.68 15.44 20.36
N SER A 468 39.73 14.53 20.08
CA SER A 468 39.52 13.17 20.64
C SER A 468 38.45 12.54 19.71
N LEU A 469 38.57 11.41 19.01
CA LEU A 469 39.20 10.10 19.19
C LEU A 469 38.77 9.37 20.48
N SER A 470 37.68 8.62 20.35
CA SER A 470 37.38 7.30 20.94
C SER A 470 36.18 6.76 20.14
N GLY A 471 36.16 5.59 19.51
CA GLY A 471 36.83 4.35 19.85
C GLY A 471 35.99 3.61 20.88
N ASP A 472 34.94 2.92 20.44
CA ASP A 472 34.44 1.76 21.17
C ASP A 472 33.93 0.68 20.21
N LYS A 473 34.57 -0.47 20.34
CA LYS A 473 34.23 -1.76 19.73
C LYS A 473 33.25 -2.43 20.67
N ASN A 474 32.19 -3.04 20.14
CA ASN A 474 31.64 -4.33 20.58
C ASN A 474 30.37 -4.61 19.78
N ASN A 475 30.49 -5.35 18.68
CA ASN A 475 29.36 -6.12 18.16
C ASN A 475 29.81 -7.57 18.09
N VAL A 476 29.26 -8.33 19.02
CA VAL A 476 29.31 -9.79 19.08
C VAL A 476 28.55 -10.31 17.86
N PHE A 477 29.23 -11.07 17.02
CA PHE A 477 28.62 -11.89 15.98
C PHE A 477 27.78 -12.98 16.66
N GLN A 478 26.47 -12.89 16.56
CA GLN A 478 25.56 -13.95 16.98
C GLN A 478 24.85 -14.49 15.74
N TYR A 479 25.06 -15.77 15.50
CA TYR A 479 24.51 -16.56 14.40
C TYR A 479 22.98 -16.45 14.35
N PHE A 480 22.46 -16.07 13.18
CA PHE A 480 21.03 -16.12 12.86
C PHE A 480 20.59 -17.57 12.72
N HIS A 481 19.66 -17.99 13.57
CA HIS A 481 18.81 -19.15 13.31
C HIS A 481 17.53 -18.65 12.63
N ASP A 482 17.27 -19.17 11.44
CA ASP A 482 15.93 -19.16 10.83
C ASP A 482 14.93 -19.77 11.82
N GLN A 483 13.96 -18.98 12.23
CA GLN A 483 12.72 -19.47 12.80
C GLN A 483 11.56 -18.84 12.03
N SER A 484 11.22 -19.48 10.91
CA SER A 484 9.84 -19.51 10.42
C SER A 484 8.94 -20.01 11.56
N PRO A 485 7.86 -19.32 11.95
CA PRO A 485 6.89 -19.92 12.84
C PRO A 485 6.02 -20.88 12.01
N SER A 486 6.55 -22.09 11.81
CA SER A 486 5.70 -23.25 11.57
C SER A 486 4.86 -23.49 12.82
N ALA A 487 3.56 -23.67 12.59
CA ALA A 487 2.57 -24.31 13.47
C ALA A 487 3.03 -24.58 14.93
N THR A 488 2.92 -23.58 15.79
CA THR A 488 2.86 -23.80 17.24
C THR A 488 1.43 -23.63 17.71
N SER A 489 0.72 -24.76 17.76
CA SER A 489 -0.51 -24.96 18.51
C SER A 489 -0.23 -24.82 20.00
N VAL A 490 -0.24 -23.56 20.46
CA VAL A 490 -0.32 -23.20 21.87
C VAL A 490 -1.55 -22.34 21.98
N ILE A 491 -2.40 -22.59 22.98
CA ILE A 491 -3.53 -21.72 23.34
C ILE A 491 -3.04 -20.27 23.24
N THR A 492 -3.50 -19.51 22.25
CA THR A 492 -3.08 -18.12 22.10
C THR A 492 -3.77 -17.33 23.19
N ILE A 493 -3.08 -17.22 24.31
CA ILE A 493 -3.61 -16.59 25.50
C ILE A 493 -3.32 -15.09 25.41
N MET A 494 -4.34 -14.28 25.11
CA MET A 494 -4.23 -12.81 25.06
C MET A 494 -4.06 -12.26 26.48
N ALA A 495 -3.04 -11.42 26.71
CA ALA A 495 -2.84 -10.72 27.97
C ALA A 495 -3.32 -9.28 27.84
N ASP A 496 -4.15 -8.82 28.78
CA ASP A 496 -4.41 -7.40 29.01
C ASP A 496 -3.24 -6.83 29.84
N ASP A 497 -2.31 -6.13 29.19
CA ASP A 497 -1.28 -5.35 29.88
C ASP A 497 -1.91 -4.05 30.42
N ASN A 498 -2.69 -4.17 31.50
CA ASN A 498 -3.19 -3.03 32.26
C ASN A 498 -3.21 -3.33 33.76
N VAL A 499 -2.09 -3.82 34.31
CA VAL A 499 -1.79 -3.72 35.76
C VAL A 499 -0.26 -3.65 35.98
N MET A 500 0.32 -2.45 35.88
CA MET A 500 1.18 -1.82 36.91
C MET A 500 1.64 -0.43 36.47
#